data_AF-A0A3A5HD98-F1
#
_entry.id   AF-A0A3A5HD98-F1
#
_cell.length_a   1.000
_cell.length_b   1.000
_cell.length_c   1.000
_cell.angle_alpha   90.00
_cell.angle_beta   90.00
_cell.angle_gamma   90.00
#
_symmetry.space_group_name_H-M   'P 1'
#
loop_
_entity.id
_entity.type
_entity.pdbx_description
1 polymer ?
#
loop_
_entity_poly.entity_id
_entity_poly.type
_entity_poly.pdbx_seq_one_letter_code
_entity_poly.pdbx_strand_id
1 'polypeptide(L)'
;MFGATGSGDTSGYAGLVAPIIYPAAAERPFGGWYDVVADSIHGLIERVVIDRGEITFHIARQNLVAAANILRDEQRFEFCAGVHGVHYPDDAGRELHAVYSLLSMTHNRRIRVETTTPDADRHLPSLVAIYPTLDWHEREAWDFFGMIFDGHPALTRIEMPDDWPGHPQRKDYPLGGIPVEYKGGTIPPPDQRRSYS
;
A
#
# COMPACT_ATOMS: atom_id res chain seq x y z
N MET A 1 52.22 14.94 2.89
CA MET A 1 51.25 14.65 1.81
C MET A 1 50.20 13.72 2.41
N PHE A 2 49.25 14.28 3.17
CA PHE A 2 48.21 13.53 3.87
C PHE A 2 46.85 13.99 3.35
N GLY A 3 46.04 13.03 2.90
CA GLY A 3 44.68 13.22 2.38
C GLY A 3 44.16 11.86 1.93
N ALA A 4 42.94 11.50 2.32
CA ALA A 4 42.31 10.26 1.90
C ALA A 4 42.12 10.30 0.37
N THR A 5 42.68 9.35 -0.36
CA THR A 5 42.59 9.23 -1.83
C THR A 5 41.41 8.36 -2.29
N GLY A 6 40.45 8.06 -1.39
CA GLY A 6 39.23 7.33 -1.69
C GLY A 6 38.04 8.24 -2.02
N SER A 7 36.86 7.68 -2.19
CA SER A 7 35.62 8.41 -2.53
C SER A 7 35.18 9.45 -1.49
N GLY A 8 35.78 9.47 -0.30
CA GLY A 8 35.31 10.28 0.84
C GLY A 8 34.00 9.77 1.45
N ASP A 9 33.48 8.65 0.96
CA ASP A 9 32.26 8.02 1.45
C ASP A 9 32.52 7.26 2.75
N THR A 10 31.94 7.75 3.86
CA THR A 10 32.03 7.12 5.17
C THR A 10 30.96 6.05 5.40
N SER A 11 30.02 5.87 4.48
CA SER A 11 28.97 4.85 4.58
C SER A 11 29.49 3.43 4.31
N GLY A 12 30.67 3.31 3.69
CA GLY A 12 31.28 2.03 3.34
C GLY A 12 30.72 1.40 2.05
N TYR A 13 29.78 2.05 1.38
CA TYR A 13 29.13 1.52 0.18
C TYR A 13 29.79 1.98 -1.13
N ALA A 14 30.68 2.98 -1.12
CA ALA A 14 31.56 3.36 -2.24
C ALA A 14 30.85 3.50 -3.61
N GLY A 15 29.59 3.94 -3.62
CA GLY A 15 28.81 4.04 -4.87
C GLY A 15 28.34 2.70 -5.44
N LEU A 16 28.32 1.63 -4.64
CA LEU A 16 27.68 0.35 -4.99
C LEU A 16 26.19 0.59 -5.21
N VAL A 17 25.79 0.63 -6.47
CA VAL A 17 24.39 0.56 -6.87
C VAL A 17 24.05 -0.91 -7.01
N ALA A 18 23.33 -1.47 -6.04
CA ALA A 18 22.69 -2.76 -6.24
C ALA A 18 21.46 -2.53 -7.15
N PRO A 19 21.36 -3.21 -8.30
CA PRO A 19 20.17 -3.10 -9.12
C PRO A 19 18.96 -3.61 -8.32
N ILE A 20 17.87 -2.85 -8.33
CA ILE A 20 16.58 -3.33 -7.82
C ILE A 20 16.06 -4.32 -8.87
N ILE A 21 16.16 -5.60 -8.56
CA ILE A 21 15.64 -6.68 -9.42
C ILE A 21 14.24 -7.01 -8.94
N TYR A 22 13.23 -6.62 -9.72
CA TYR A 22 11.87 -7.08 -9.49
C TYR A 22 11.72 -8.54 -9.95
N PRO A 23 10.99 -9.38 -9.21
CA PRO A 23 10.72 -10.74 -9.63
C PRO A 23 9.94 -10.75 -10.95
N ALA A 24 10.36 -11.64 -11.87
CA ALA A 24 9.67 -11.83 -13.14
C ALA A 24 8.29 -12.46 -12.92
N ALA A 25 7.44 -12.40 -13.97
CA ALA A 25 6.18 -13.14 -13.96
C ALA A 25 6.46 -14.64 -13.81
N ALA A 26 5.69 -15.30 -12.94
CA ALA A 26 5.74 -16.75 -12.80
C ALA A 26 5.03 -17.43 -13.98
N GLU A 27 5.53 -18.60 -14.38
CA GLU A 27 4.91 -19.44 -15.40
C GLU A 27 4.20 -20.63 -14.75
N ARG A 28 3.13 -21.11 -15.39
CA ARG A 28 2.42 -22.30 -14.95
C ARG A 28 3.24 -23.57 -15.22
N PRO A 29 3.13 -24.63 -14.41
CA PRO A 29 2.34 -24.69 -13.17
C PRO A 29 3.00 -23.93 -12.02
N PHE A 30 2.20 -23.23 -11.22
CA PHE A 30 2.65 -22.47 -10.06
C PHE A 30 3.01 -23.37 -8.87
N GLY A 31 2.40 -24.56 -8.81
CA GLY A 31 2.68 -25.58 -7.83
C GLY A 31 1.66 -25.61 -6.67
N GLY A 32 1.34 -26.84 -6.26
CA GLY A 32 0.51 -27.10 -5.09
C GLY A 32 -0.91 -26.53 -5.23
N TRP A 33 -1.35 -25.80 -4.20
CA TRP A 33 -2.68 -25.21 -4.17
C TRP A 33 -2.76 -23.86 -4.90
N TYR A 34 -1.62 -23.28 -5.30
CA TYR A 34 -1.61 -22.02 -6.06
C TYR A 34 -2.31 -22.16 -7.40
N ASP A 35 -2.12 -23.29 -8.09
CA ASP A 35 -2.81 -23.54 -9.36
C ASP A 35 -4.34 -23.58 -9.18
N VAL A 36 -4.84 -24.20 -8.10
CA VAL A 36 -6.28 -24.27 -7.80
C VAL A 36 -6.88 -22.88 -7.60
N VAL A 37 -6.19 -22.00 -6.86
CA VAL A 37 -6.64 -20.62 -6.64
C VAL A 37 -6.51 -19.81 -7.92
N ALA A 38 -5.40 -19.96 -8.66
CA ALA A 38 -5.21 -19.27 -9.93
C ALA A 38 -6.24 -19.68 -11.00
N ASP A 39 -6.71 -20.93 -10.96
CA ASP A 39 -7.74 -21.44 -11.88
C ASP A 39 -9.11 -20.84 -11.60
N SER A 40 -9.48 -20.62 -10.34
CA SER A 40 -10.77 -20.02 -10.00
C SER A 40 -10.91 -18.57 -10.47
N ILE A 41 -9.79 -17.85 -10.62
CA ILE A 41 -9.76 -16.45 -11.09
C ILE A 41 -8.98 -16.26 -12.40
N HIS A 42 -8.75 -17.32 -13.18
CA HIS A 42 -7.83 -17.30 -14.33
C HIS A 42 -8.12 -16.19 -15.36
N GLY A 43 -9.38 -15.89 -15.64
CA GLY A 43 -9.79 -14.86 -16.60
C GLY A 43 -9.68 -13.42 -16.06
N LEU A 44 -9.33 -13.25 -14.80
CA LEU A 44 -9.27 -11.96 -14.10
C LEU A 44 -7.82 -11.51 -13.82
N ILE A 45 -6.85 -12.42 -13.95
CA ILE A 45 -5.44 -12.18 -13.63
C ILE A 45 -4.71 -11.56 -14.83
N GLU A 46 -4.01 -10.44 -14.61
CA GLU A 46 -3.09 -9.86 -15.59
C GLU A 46 -1.71 -10.52 -15.53
N ARG A 47 -1.20 -10.73 -14.31
CA ARG A 47 0.13 -11.28 -14.05
C ARG A 47 0.17 -12.00 -12.71
N VAL A 48 0.97 -13.05 -12.61
CA VAL A 48 1.28 -13.72 -11.34
C VAL A 48 2.76 -13.55 -11.03
N VAL A 49 3.07 -13.25 -9.78
CA VAL A 49 4.44 -13.20 -9.27
C VAL A 49 4.54 -14.15 -8.09
N ILE A 50 5.56 -15.00 -8.07
CA ILE A 50 5.89 -15.87 -6.94
C ILE A 50 7.30 -15.54 -6.51
N ASP A 51 7.46 -15.06 -5.29
CA ASP A 51 8.76 -14.79 -4.69
C ASP A 51 8.78 -15.27 -3.24
N ARG A 52 9.88 -15.90 -2.83
CA ARG A 52 10.12 -16.38 -1.45
C ARG A 52 8.95 -17.19 -0.83
N GLY A 53 8.23 -17.95 -1.66
CA GLY A 53 7.11 -18.78 -1.21
C GLY A 53 5.80 -18.02 -0.99
N GLU A 54 5.66 -16.83 -1.57
CA GLU A 54 4.44 -16.02 -1.54
C GLU A 54 3.98 -15.72 -2.97
N ILE A 55 2.69 -15.91 -3.21
CA ILE A 55 2.06 -15.62 -4.50
C ILE A 55 1.34 -14.27 -4.46
N THR A 56 1.53 -13.48 -5.51
CA THR A 56 0.85 -12.21 -5.75
C THR A 56 0.12 -12.27 -7.08
N PHE A 57 -1.20 -12.03 -7.05
CA PHE A 57 -2.04 -11.91 -8.24
C PHE A 57 -2.20 -10.44 -8.59
N HIS A 58 -1.68 -10.01 -9.73
CA HIS A 58 -1.96 -8.69 -10.29
C HIS A 58 -3.28 -8.75 -11.05
N ILE A 59 -4.23 -7.92 -10.65
CA ILE A 59 -5.60 -7.89 -11.15
C ILE A 59 -5.92 -6.47 -11.60
N ALA A 60 -6.53 -6.34 -12.77
CA ALA A 60 -7.01 -5.06 -13.26
C ALA A 60 -8.13 -4.53 -12.33
N ARG A 61 -8.15 -3.22 -12.04
CA ARG A 61 -9.11 -2.62 -11.10
C ARG A 61 -10.58 -2.94 -11.42
N GLN A 62 -10.93 -3.13 -12.70
CA GLN A 62 -12.28 -3.49 -13.16
C GLN A 62 -12.71 -4.89 -12.70
N ASN A 63 -11.75 -5.79 -12.50
CA ASN A 63 -11.97 -7.18 -12.11
C ASN A 63 -11.81 -7.41 -10.61
N LEU A 64 -11.37 -6.40 -9.85
CA LEU A 64 -11.01 -6.53 -8.43
C LEU A 64 -12.18 -7.07 -7.58
N VAL A 65 -13.38 -6.51 -7.76
CA VAL A 65 -14.58 -6.93 -7.01
C VAL A 65 -14.97 -8.37 -7.35
N ALA A 66 -14.92 -8.74 -8.64
CA ALA A 66 -15.25 -10.10 -9.08
C ALA A 66 -14.26 -11.12 -8.50
N ALA A 67 -12.96 -10.81 -8.57
CA ALA A 67 -11.91 -11.66 -8.01
C ALA A 67 -12.05 -11.80 -6.49
N ALA A 68 -12.29 -10.70 -5.77
CA ALA A 68 -12.46 -10.72 -4.32
C ALA A 68 -13.65 -11.58 -3.88
N ASN A 69 -14.78 -11.54 -4.59
CA ASN A 69 -15.93 -12.41 -4.30
C ASN A 69 -15.58 -13.89 -4.49
N ILE A 70 -14.96 -14.26 -5.61
CA ILE A 70 -14.55 -15.65 -5.88
C ILE A 70 -13.55 -16.14 -4.82
N LEU A 71 -12.56 -15.31 -4.48
CA LEU A 71 -11.55 -15.66 -3.47
C LEU A 71 -12.18 -15.86 -2.08
N ARG A 72 -13.12 -15.00 -1.68
CA ARG A 72 -13.84 -15.14 -0.41
C ARG A 72 -14.74 -16.37 -0.38
N ASP A 73 -15.60 -16.51 -1.39
CA ASP A 73 -16.74 -17.43 -1.35
C ASP A 73 -16.35 -18.85 -1.76
N GLU A 74 -15.50 -19.01 -2.78
CA GLU A 74 -15.11 -20.32 -3.31
C GLU A 74 -13.80 -20.82 -2.71
N GLN A 75 -12.76 -19.95 -2.65
CA GLN A 75 -11.42 -20.34 -2.18
C GLN A 75 -11.23 -20.17 -0.67
N ARG A 76 -12.25 -19.66 0.04
CA ARG A 76 -12.25 -19.46 1.49
C ARG A 76 -11.14 -18.52 1.96
N PHE A 77 -10.89 -17.41 1.28
CA PHE A 77 -10.10 -16.32 1.83
C PHE A 77 -11.02 -15.39 2.63
N GLU A 78 -11.31 -15.76 3.88
CA GLU A 78 -12.36 -15.11 4.67
C GLU A 78 -11.91 -13.78 5.28
N PHE A 79 -10.59 -13.57 5.40
CA PHE A 79 -10.02 -12.39 6.05
C PHE A 79 -9.13 -11.60 5.11
N CYS A 80 -9.36 -10.29 5.03
CA CYS A 80 -8.42 -9.34 4.46
C CYS A 80 -7.75 -8.57 5.60
N ALA A 81 -6.43 -8.68 5.68
CA ALA A 81 -5.63 -8.03 6.72
C ALA A 81 -5.48 -6.52 6.51
N GLY A 82 -5.77 -6.02 5.31
CA GLY A 82 -5.66 -4.61 4.96
C GLY A 82 -5.37 -4.41 3.49
N VAL A 83 -5.48 -3.15 3.07
CA VAL A 83 -4.95 -2.64 1.80
C VAL A 83 -3.77 -1.74 2.13
N HIS A 84 -2.67 -1.91 1.39
CA HIS A 84 -1.48 -1.08 1.53
C HIS A 84 -1.23 -0.33 0.23
N GLY A 85 -1.00 0.98 0.33
CA GLY A 85 -0.62 1.80 -0.81
C GLY A 85 0.87 1.75 -1.09
N VAL A 86 1.24 1.74 -2.37
CA VAL A 86 2.60 1.94 -2.84
C VAL A 86 2.57 2.92 -4.01
N HIS A 87 3.50 3.88 -4.03
CA HIS A 87 3.64 4.85 -5.12
C HIS A 87 4.96 4.62 -5.86
N TYR A 88 4.86 4.23 -7.14
CA TYR A 88 5.96 4.11 -8.09
C TYR A 88 5.82 5.17 -9.21
N PRO A 89 6.42 6.36 -9.06
CA PRO A 89 6.29 7.44 -10.05
C PRO A 89 6.76 7.07 -11.46
N ASP A 90 7.69 6.12 -11.56
CA ASP A 90 8.27 5.68 -12.82
C ASP A 90 7.41 4.62 -13.54
N ASP A 91 6.37 4.07 -12.89
CA ASP A 91 5.45 3.08 -13.49
C ASP A 91 4.26 3.78 -14.17
N ALA A 92 4.54 4.39 -15.33
CA ALA A 92 3.60 5.25 -16.03
C ALA A 92 2.27 4.53 -16.35
N GLY A 93 1.16 5.13 -15.89
CA GLY A 93 -0.19 4.58 -16.03
C GLY A 93 -0.60 3.58 -14.94
N ARG A 94 0.30 3.25 -14.01
CA ARG A 94 0.08 2.31 -12.90
C ARG A 94 0.69 2.85 -11.59
N GLU A 95 0.91 4.15 -11.47
CA GLU A 95 1.78 4.73 -10.44
C GLU A 95 1.33 4.40 -9.00
N LEU A 96 0.02 4.22 -8.76
CA LEU A 96 -0.54 3.88 -7.46
C LEU A 96 -0.94 2.39 -7.41
N HIS A 97 -0.30 1.64 -6.50
CA HIS A 97 -0.56 0.23 -6.28
C HIS A 97 -1.30 0.04 -4.95
N ALA A 98 -2.43 -0.66 -4.99
CA ALA A 98 -3.17 -1.12 -3.83
C ALA A 98 -2.91 -2.62 -3.65
N VAL A 99 -2.26 -2.99 -2.54
CA VAL A 99 -1.89 -4.37 -2.22
C VAL A 99 -2.76 -4.89 -1.09
N TYR A 100 -3.60 -5.87 -1.39
CA TYR A 100 -4.49 -6.55 -0.46
C TYR A 100 -3.85 -7.83 0.06
N SER A 101 -3.76 -7.95 1.38
CA SER A 101 -3.24 -9.15 2.05
C SER A 101 -4.40 -10.05 2.47
N LEU A 102 -4.57 -11.19 1.80
CA LEU A 102 -5.67 -12.12 2.07
C LEU A 102 -5.20 -13.35 2.84
N LEU A 103 -6.02 -13.79 3.79
CA LEU A 103 -5.81 -14.96 4.62
C LEU A 103 -7.02 -15.88 4.52
N SER A 104 -6.75 -17.14 4.18
CA SER A 104 -7.67 -18.25 4.41
C SER A 104 -7.38 -18.84 5.77
N MET A 105 -8.29 -18.67 6.71
CA MET A 105 -8.20 -19.29 8.04
C MET A 105 -8.54 -20.78 7.96
N THR A 106 -9.50 -21.15 7.11
CA THR A 106 -9.90 -22.55 6.88
C THR A 106 -8.73 -23.40 6.40
N HIS A 107 -7.94 -22.88 5.46
CA HIS A 107 -6.84 -23.63 4.85
C HIS A 107 -5.45 -23.24 5.37
N ASN A 108 -5.37 -22.23 6.25
CA ASN A 108 -4.13 -21.62 6.72
C ASN A 108 -3.21 -21.17 5.56
N ARG A 109 -3.76 -20.40 4.62
CA ARG A 109 -3.08 -19.95 3.39
C ARG A 109 -3.09 -18.44 3.27
N ARG A 110 -2.03 -17.86 2.72
CA ARG A 110 -1.92 -16.42 2.45
C ARG A 110 -1.62 -16.17 0.99
N ILE A 111 -2.25 -15.14 0.43
CA ILE A 111 -1.98 -14.62 -0.92
C ILE A 111 -2.00 -13.10 -0.87
N ARG A 112 -1.33 -12.46 -1.84
CA ARG A 112 -1.53 -11.04 -2.13
C ARG A 112 -2.35 -10.87 -3.41
N VAL A 113 -3.23 -9.89 -3.40
CA VAL A 113 -3.88 -9.36 -4.60
C VAL A 113 -3.41 -7.93 -4.76
N GLU A 114 -2.90 -7.59 -5.93
CA GLU A 114 -2.41 -6.25 -6.24
C GLU A 114 -3.22 -5.68 -7.40
N THR A 115 -3.70 -4.46 -7.21
CA THR A 115 -4.38 -3.68 -8.25
C THR A 115 -3.65 -2.35 -8.39
N THR A 116 -3.66 -1.81 -9.61
CA THR A 116 -2.99 -0.55 -9.94
C THR A 116 -3.96 0.45 -10.53
N THR A 117 -3.68 1.74 -10.33
CA THR A 117 -4.44 2.84 -10.93
C THR A 117 -3.48 3.97 -11.29
N PRO A 118 -3.73 4.70 -12.40
CA PRO A 118 -2.89 5.83 -12.75
C PRO A 118 -3.06 6.99 -11.78
N ASP A 119 -2.03 7.83 -11.61
CA ASP A 119 -2.16 9.04 -10.76
C ASP A 119 -3.17 10.04 -11.34
N ALA A 120 -3.35 10.09 -12.67
CA ALA A 120 -4.34 10.97 -13.30
C ALA A 120 -5.80 10.54 -13.04
N ASP A 121 -6.04 9.25 -12.77
CA ASP A 121 -7.36 8.67 -12.50
C ASP A 121 -7.22 7.62 -11.39
N ARG A 122 -7.32 8.10 -10.15
CA ARG A 122 -6.96 7.36 -8.92
C ARG A 122 -8.09 6.50 -8.36
N HIS A 123 -9.09 6.18 -9.18
CA HIS A 123 -10.29 5.48 -8.77
C HIS A 123 -10.08 3.96 -8.76
N LEU A 124 -10.46 3.34 -7.64
CA LEU A 124 -10.49 1.91 -7.39
C LEU A 124 -11.83 1.53 -6.78
N PRO A 125 -12.41 0.35 -7.08
CA PRO A 125 -13.61 -0.08 -6.38
C PRO A 125 -13.28 -0.47 -4.94
N SER A 126 -14.12 -0.04 -4.00
CA SER A 126 -14.05 -0.43 -2.59
C SER A 126 -14.37 -1.92 -2.41
N LEU A 127 -13.63 -2.57 -1.51
CA LEU A 127 -13.87 -3.94 -1.10
C LEU A 127 -14.53 -4.05 0.28
N VAL A 128 -14.91 -2.93 0.92
CA VAL A 128 -15.54 -2.92 2.26
C VAL A 128 -16.80 -3.79 2.33
N ALA A 129 -17.62 -3.80 1.28
CA ALA A 129 -18.82 -4.64 1.23
C ALA A 129 -18.51 -6.15 1.22
N ILE A 130 -17.29 -6.54 0.82
CA ILE A 130 -16.83 -7.93 0.79
C ILE A 130 -16.05 -8.26 2.06
N TYR A 131 -15.16 -7.36 2.46
CA TYR A 131 -14.28 -7.44 3.62
C TYR A 131 -14.45 -6.19 4.49
N PRO A 132 -15.33 -6.22 5.50
CA PRO A 132 -15.59 -5.06 6.38
C PRO A 132 -14.36 -4.52 7.12
N THR A 133 -13.31 -5.34 7.26
CA THR A 133 -12.02 -4.95 7.86
C THR A 133 -11.31 -3.86 7.06
N LEU A 134 -11.69 -3.63 5.80
CA LEU A 134 -11.05 -2.65 4.92
C LEU A 134 -11.50 -1.21 5.13
N ASP A 135 -12.55 -0.94 5.92
CA ASP A 135 -13.05 0.43 6.15
C ASP A 135 -11.91 1.38 6.57
N TRP A 136 -11.14 0.98 7.58
CA TRP A 136 -10.03 1.78 8.10
C TRP A 136 -8.83 1.83 7.15
N HIS A 137 -8.54 0.71 6.48
CA HIS A 137 -7.37 0.59 5.60
C HIS A 137 -7.56 1.33 4.27
N GLU A 138 -8.77 1.32 3.70
CA GLU A 138 -9.08 2.09 2.48
C GLU A 138 -9.05 3.60 2.79
N ARG A 139 -9.48 4.02 3.99
CA ARG A 139 -9.31 5.40 4.45
C ARG A 139 -7.84 5.78 4.64
N GLU A 140 -7.03 4.92 5.25
CA GLU A 140 -5.58 5.14 5.38
C GLU A 140 -4.90 5.28 4.01
N ALA A 141 -5.20 4.37 3.09
CA ALA A 141 -4.68 4.39 1.72
C ALA A 141 -5.10 5.66 0.96
N TRP A 142 -6.33 6.14 1.16
CA TRP A 142 -6.76 7.42 0.63
C TRP A 142 -6.03 8.60 1.30
N ASP A 143 -5.87 8.61 2.61
CA ASP A 143 -5.24 9.71 3.36
C ASP A 143 -3.77 9.87 2.97
N PHE A 144 -3.03 8.76 2.90
CA PHE A 144 -1.58 8.76 2.65
C PHE A 144 -1.18 8.75 1.18
N PHE A 145 -1.98 8.15 0.30
CA PHE A 145 -1.65 7.99 -1.12
C PHE A 145 -2.67 8.61 -2.07
N GLY A 146 -3.84 9.05 -1.61
CA GLY A 146 -4.86 9.69 -2.46
C GLY A 146 -5.57 8.74 -3.42
N MET A 147 -5.56 7.44 -3.15
CA MET A 147 -6.37 6.46 -3.88
C MET A 147 -7.84 6.61 -3.49
N ILE A 148 -8.73 6.77 -4.47
CA ILE A 148 -10.16 7.00 -4.23
C ILE A 148 -10.89 5.66 -4.35
N PHE A 149 -11.51 5.21 -3.25
CA PHE A 149 -12.25 3.95 -3.21
C PHE A 149 -13.75 4.17 -3.46
N ASP A 150 -14.20 3.86 -4.67
CA ASP A 150 -15.58 4.01 -5.11
C ASP A 150 -16.49 3.02 -4.38
N GLY A 151 -17.57 3.52 -3.79
CA GLY A 151 -18.53 2.72 -3.00
C GLY A 151 -18.15 2.54 -1.53
N HIS A 152 -17.04 3.13 -1.06
CA HIS A 152 -16.69 3.16 0.35
C HIS A 152 -17.70 3.99 1.18
N PRO A 153 -18.20 3.52 2.33
CA PRO A 153 -19.28 4.18 3.07
C PRO A 153 -18.90 5.56 3.66
N ALA A 154 -17.65 5.74 4.09
CA ALA A 154 -17.18 6.96 4.75
C ALA A 154 -15.71 7.29 4.43
N LEU A 155 -15.38 7.52 3.15
CA LEU A 155 -14.00 7.79 2.74
C LEU A 155 -13.58 9.21 3.18
N THR A 156 -12.88 9.30 4.31
CA THR A 156 -12.50 10.54 4.99
C THR A 156 -11.15 10.39 5.68
N ARG A 157 -10.49 11.52 6.01
CA ARG A 157 -9.16 11.53 6.66
C ARG A 157 -9.25 10.81 8.00
N ILE A 158 -8.11 10.22 8.38
CA ILE A 158 -8.05 9.41 9.58
C ILE A 158 -6.73 9.57 10.33
N GLU A 159 -5.62 9.72 9.62
CA GLU A 159 -4.29 9.91 10.19
C GLU A 159 -3.88 11.38 10.17
N MET A 160 -4.17 12.08 9.07
CA MET A 160 -3.80 13.48 8.89
C MET A 160 -4.90 14.42 9.41
N PRO A 161 -4.54 15.63 9.88
CA PRO A 161 -5.52 16.67 10.18
C PRO A 161 -6.48 16.92 9.01
N ASP A 162 -7.73 17.29 9.31
CA ASP A 162 -8.79 17.45 8.29
C ASP A 162 -8.43 18.46 7.18
N ASP A 163 -7.65 19.48 7.51
CA ASP A 163 -7.21 20.55 6.63
C ASP A 163 -5.85 20.27 5.94
N TRP A 164 -5.30 19.07 6.11
CA TRP A 164 -4.00 18.72 5.55
C TRP A 164 -3.98 18.82 4.02
N PRO A 165 -3.03 19.53 3.40
CA PRO A 165 -2.86 19.55 1.96
C PRO A 165 -2.00 18.37 1.47
N GLY A 166 -2.56 17.55 0.58
CA GLY A 166 -1.85 16.47 -0.10
C GLY A 166 -1.83 15.12 0.65
N HIS A 167 -0.87 14.27 0.24
CA HIS A 167 -0.78 12.84 0.57
C HIS A 167 0.69 12.47 0.91
N PRO A 168 1.05 12.38 2.21
CA PRO A 168 2.44 12.46 2.64
C PRO A 168 3.31 11.24 2.35
N GLN A 169 2.74 10.05 2.11
CA GLN A 169 3.54 8.85 1.81
C GLN A 169 3.88 8.71 0.31
N ARG A 170 3.45 9.66 -0.52
CA ARG A 170 3.83 9.69 -1.92
C ARG A 170 5.29 10.12 -2.09
N LYS A 171 6.00 9.53 -3.06
CA LYS A 171 7.42 9.80 -3.33
C LYS A 171 7.71 11.20 -3.88
N ASP A 172 6.71 11.86 -4.48
CA ASP A 172 6.77 13.24 -4.95
C ASP A 172 6.43 14.27 -3.86
N TYR A 173 5.97 13.82 -2.69
CA TYR A 173 5.69 14.69 -1.56
C TYR A 173 7.00 15.16 -0.90
N PRO A 174 7.22 16.48 -0.72
CA PRO A 174 8.48 16.99 -0.20
C PRO A 174 8.66 16.61 1.28
N LEU A 175 9.81 16.00 1.59
CA LEU A 175 10.19 15.70 2.96
C LEU A 175 10.58 17.01 3.68
N GLY A 176 9.76 17.47 4.63
CA GLY A 176 10.14 18.55 5.56
C GLY A 176 9.64 19.96 5.21
N GLY A 177 8.32 20.13 5.11
CA GLY A 177 7.71 21.44 4.81
C GLY A 177 6.45 21.76 5.61
N ILE A 178 6.28 21.24 6.82
CA ILE A 178 5.18 21.70 7.68
C ILE A 178 5.64 22.99 8.34
N PRO A 179 5.08 24.17 8.01
CA PRO A 179 5.33 25.34 8.83
C PRO A 179 4.82 25.03 10.24
N VAL A 180 5.69 25.14 11.24
CA VAL A 180 5.35 24.93 12.65
C VAL A 180 4.08 25.72 12.97
N GLU A 181 2.96 25.03 13.22
CA GLU A 181 1.68 25.65 13.61
C GLU A 181 1.79 26.37 14.95
N TYR A 182 2.64 25.88 15.84
CA TYR A 182 2.92 26.49 17.14
C TYR A 182 3.92 27.66 17.02
N LYS A 183 3.49 28.78 16.45
CA LYS A 183 4.16 30.07 16.68
C LYS A 183 3.48 30.79 17.84
N GLY A 184 4.23 31.00 18.93
CA GLY A 184 3.78 31.84 20.07
C GLY A 184 3.25 31.10 21.29
N GLY A 185 3.38 29.76 21.36
CA GLY A 185 3.09 29.02 22.59
C GLY A 185 4.17 29.26 23.65
N THR A 186 4.00 30.28 24.50
CA THR A 186 4.80 30.44 25.71
C THR A 186 4.26 29.54 26.81
N ILE A 187 5.08 28.61 27.31
CA ILE A 187 4.80 27.87 28.54
C ILE A 187 5.00 28.85 29.70
N PRO A 188 3.95 29.26 30.45
CA PRO A 188 4.13 30.13 31.59
C PRO A 188 5.00 29.43 32.65
N PRO A 189 5.85 30.20 33.35
CA PRO A 189 6.71 29.66 34.40
C PRO A 189 5.85 29.01 35.50
N PRO A 190 6.39 28.03 36.26
CA PRO A 190 5.61 27.18 37.16
C PRO A 190 4.77 27.93 38.20
N ASP A 191 5.18 29.14 38.57
CA ASP A 191 4.52 30.09 39.47
C ASP A 191 3.26 30.76 38.89
N GLN A 192 3.07 30.73 37.57
CA GLN A 192 1.92 31.33 36.86
C GLN A 192 0.98 30.29 36.25
N ARG A 193 1.25 29.00 36.45
CA ARG A 193 0.36 27.93 35.99
C ARG A 193 -0.88 27.91 36.87
N ARG A 194 -2.07 27.86 36.26
CA ARG A 194 -3.33 27.68 37.00
C ARG A 194 -3.26 26.37 37.77
N SER A 195 -3.25 26.47 39.10
CA SER A 195 -3.51 25.33 39.99
C SER A 195 -5.01 25.05 39.96
N TYR A 196 -5.39 23.83 39.57
CA TYR A 196 -6.74 23.33 39.83
C TYR A 196 -6.77 22.90 41.30
N SER A 197 -7.56 23.60 42.10
CA SER A 197 -7.97 23.19 43.45
C SER A 197 -9.11 22.18 43.36
#